data_AF-A0A833D087-F1
#
_entry.id   AF-A0A833D087-F1
#
_cell.length_a   1.000
_cell.length_b   1.000
_cell.length_c   1.000
_cell.angle_alpha   90.00
_cell.angle_beta   90.00
_cell.angle_gamma   90.00
#
_symmetry.space_group_name_H-M   'P 1'
#
loop_
_entity.id
_entity.type
_entity.pdbx_description
1 polymer ?
#
loop_
_entity_poly.entity_id
_entity_poly.type
_entity_poly.pdbx_seq_one_letter_code
_entity_poly.pdbx_strand_id
1 'polypeptide(L)'
;MNNLVNMFGKAKGPDSFDFIKIGIASPETIRSWSFGEVKKPETINYRTFKPERDGLFCARIFGPIKDYECLCGKYKRMKYRGIICEKCGVEVTLSKVRRDRMGHIELASPVAHIWFTKSMPSRIATMLDLTLKSLDKILYFESYVVLEPGLTNLKLNQMLTEEEYLDAQDEFGEESFKAGIGAEALKTILSEIDLEKEAIKAREDLKETSSEMRRKKLVKRLKVIEAFIESGARPEWMILDVLPVIPPELRPLVPLDGGRFATSDLNDLYRRVINRNNRLKRLIDLRAPD
;
A
#
# COMPACT_ATOMS: atom_id res chain seq x y z
N MET A 1 34.74 -35.03 1.24
CA MET A 1 34.98 -34.41 2.56
C MET A 1 35.68 -33.07 2.38
N ASN A 2 34.94 -32.00 2.04
CA ASN A 2 35.43 -30.61 2.15
C ASN A 2 34.27 -29.59 2.03
N ASN A 3 33.12 -29.89 2.65
CA ASN A 3 31.96 -28.98 2.74
C ASN A 3 31.63 -28.66 4.21
N LEU A 4 32.65 -28.36 5.02
CA LEU A 4 32.48 -28.11 6.46
C LEU A 4 33.25 -26.89 7.00
N VAL A 5 33.71 -25.98 6.14
CA VAL A 5 34.35 -24.74 6.60
C VAL A 5 33.82 -23.54 5.81
N ASN A 6 32.64 -23.08 6.22
CA ASN A 6 32.22 -21.67 6.06
C ASN A 6 31.24 -21.29 7.19
N MET A 7 31.51 -21.75 8.43
CA MET A 7 30.74 -21.37 9.63
C MET A 7 31.19 -20.04 10.27
N PHE A 8 32.16 -19.34 9.68
CA PHE A 8 32.59 -18.01 10.10
C PHE A 8 32.68 -17.08 8.88
N GLY A 9 31.53 -16.81 8.27
CA GLY A 9 31.41 -15.65 7.39
C GLY A 9 31.76 -14.41 8.20
N LYS A 10 32.88 -13.75 7.84
CA LYS A 10 33.22 -12.41 8.35
C LYS A 10 31.96 -11.55 8.28
N ALA A 11 31.66 -10.83 9.36
CA ALA A 11 30.62 -9.81 9.31
C ALA A 11 30.91 -8.92 8.10
N LYS A 12 30.04 -8.96 7.07
CA LYS A 12 30.09 -7.98 5.99
C LYS A 12 30.10 -6.63 6.67
N GLY A 13 31.12 -5.81 6.40
CA GLY A 13 31.14 -4.42 6.82
C GLY A 13 29.90 -3.68 6.28
N PRO A 14 29.65 -2.43 6.68
CA PRO A 14 28.58 -1.67 6.06
C PRO A 14 28.77 -1.71 4.54
N ASP A 15 27.78 -2.25 3.82
CA ASP A 15 27.82 -2.32 2.36
C ASP A 15 27.94 -0.87 1.85
N SER A 16 29.10 -0.51 1.30
CA SER A 16 29.31 0.79 0.67
C SER A 16 28.55 0.81 -0.64
N PHE A 17 27.73 1.83 -0.87
CA PHE A 17 27.02 2.03 -2.12
C PHE A 17 27.42 3.36 -2.76
N ASP A 18 27.49 3.38 -4.09
CA ASP A 18 27.86 4.58 -4.86
C ASP A 18 26.62 5.35 -5.36
N PHE A 19 25.46 4.68 -5.44
CA PHE A 19 24.23 5.25 -6.02
C PHE A 19 23.00 4.93 -5.17
N ILE A 20 22.04 5.86 -5.15
CA ILE A 20 20.72 5.68 -4.53
C ILE A 20 19.67 5.78 -5.63
N LYS A 21 18.74 4.82 -5.66
CA LYS A 21 17.56 4.84 -6.53
C LYS A 21 16.30 4.94 -5.68
N ILE A 22 15.32 5.71 -6.17
CA ILE A 22 13.95 5.73 -5.66
C ILE A 22 13.00 5.19 -6.73
N GLY A 23 11.97 4.47 -6.30
CA GLY A 23 10.95 3.92 -7.18
C GLY A 23 9.64 3.72 -6.44
N ILE A 24 8.58 3.43 -7.19
CA ILE A 24 7.28 3.06 -6.62
C ILE A 24 7.34 1.60 -6.21
N ALA A 25 6.88 1.28 -5.01
CA ALA A 25 6.88 -0.08 -4.50
C ALA A 25 5.64 -0.84 -4.98
N SER A 26 5.85 -2.03 -5.55
CA SER A 26 4.74 -2.94 -5.85
C SER A 26 4.17 -3.57 -4.56
N PRO A 27 2.93 -4.07 -4.56
CA PRO A 27 2.38 -4.83 -3.44
C PRO A 27 3.27 -6.01 -3.01
N GLU A 28 3.87 -6.73 -3.97
CA GLU A 28 4.79 -7.84 -3.72
C GLU A 28 6.07 -7.36 -3.05
N THR A 29 6.59 -6.21 -3.50
CA THR A 29 7.78 -5.58 -2.92
C THR A 29 7.52 -5.20 -1.47
N ILE A 30 6.36 -4.61 -1.17
CA ILE A 30 5.97 -4.26 0.21
C ILE A 30 5.87 -5.51 1.09
N ARG A 31 5.29 -6.61 0.57
CA ARG A 31 5.23 -7.89 1.30
C ARG A 31 6.62 -8.47 1.53
N SER A 32 7.56 -8.32 0.59
CA SER A 32 8.94 -8.81 0.72
C SER A 32 9.74 -8.12 1.83
N TRP A 33 9.45 -6.85 2.11
CA TRP A 33 10.06 -6.12 3.23
C TRP A 33 9.49 -6.51 4.59
N SER A 34 8.30 -7.12 4.58
CA SER A 34 7.56 -7.37 5.79
C SER A 34 7.95 -8.68 6.46
N PHE A 35 8.11 -8.62 7.78
CA PHE A 35 8.32 -9.78 8.64
C PHE A 35 6.99 -10.38 9.17
N GLY A 36 5.85 -9.78 8.80
CA GLY A 36 4.54 -10.28 9.17
C GLY A 36 3.43 -9.24 9.08
N GLU A 37 2.21 -9.74 8.93
CA GLU A 37 0.99 -8.94 8.87
C GLU A 37 0.54 -8.48 10.27
N VAL A 38 0.26 -7.20 10.42
CA VAL A 38 -0.36 -6.62 11.62
C VAL A 38 -1.88 -6.68 11.47
N LYS A 39 -2.50 -7.57 12.23
CA LYS A 39 -3.97 -7.80 12.18
C LYS A 39 -4.73 -7.01 13.23
N LYS A 40 -4.05 -6.67 14.32
CA LYS A 40 -4.66 -6.24 15.56
C LYS A 40 -4.24 -4.81 15.89
N PRO A 41 -5.17 -3.91 16.29
CA PRO A 41 -4.84 -2.54 16.67
C PRO A 41 -4.11 -2.45 18.02
N GLU A 42 -4.09 -3.53 18.80
CA GLU A 42 -3.52 -3.52 20.14
C GLU A 42 -2.01 -3.29 20.12
N THR A 43 -1.51 -2.60 21.16
CA THR A 43 -0.10 -2.26 21.30
C THR A 43 0.58 -3.16 22.32
N ILE A 44 0.38 -2.88 23.61
CA ILE A 44 0.91 -3.63 24.74
C ILE A 44 -0.22 -3.97 25.71
N ASN A 45 -0.04 -5.05 26.45
CA ASN A 45 -0.94 -5.45 27.51
C ASN A 45 -0.81 -4.48 28.70
N TYR A 46 -1.94 -3.97 29.19
CA TYR A 46 -1.95 -2.98 30.28
C TYR A 46 -1.44 -3.50 31.64
N ARG A 47 -1.48 -4.82 31.89
CA ARG A 47 -1.00 -5.41 33.16
C ARG A 47 0.45 -5.86 33.08
N THR A 48 0.80 -6.56 32.00
CA THR A 48 2.11 -7.21 31.88
C THR A 48 3.14 -6.35 31.14
N PHE A 49 2.69 -5.27 30.49
CA PHE A 49 3.49 -4.42 29.59
C PHE A 49 4.16 -5.19 28.45
N LYS A 50 3.71 -6.43 28.19
CA LYS A 50 4.19 -7.24 27.07
C LYS A 50 3.43 -6.85 25.79
N PRO A 51 4.11 -6.79 24.64
CA PRO A 51 3.45 -6.58 23.35
C PRO A 51 2.41 -7.64 23.06
N GLU A 52 1.29 -7.20 22.51
CA GLU A 52 0.22 -8.09 22.10
C GLU A 52 0.58 -8.86 20.83
N ARG A 53 0.03 -10.07 20.69
CA ARG A 53 0.26 -10.92 19.51
C ARG A 53 -0.47 -10.32 18.31
N ASP A 54 0.22 -10.25 17.17
CA ASP A 54 -0.26 -9.69 15.89
C ASP A 54 -0.65 -8.20 15.94
N GLY A 55 -0.30 -7.53 17.05
CA GLY A 55 -0.48 -6.10 17.26
C GLY A 55 0.67 -5.25 16.74
N LEU A 56 0.56 -3.93 16.93
CA LEU A 56 1.50 -2.93 16.41
C LEU A 56 2.93 -3.03 16.99
N PHE A 57 3.11 -3.71 18.12
CA PHE A 57 4.42 -3.87 18.76
C PHE A 57 4.86 -5.34 18.81
N CYS A 58 4.15 -6.23 18.11
CA CYS A 58 4.30 -7.68 18.19
C CYS A 58 5.75 -8.14 18.07
N ALA A 59 6.24 -8.88 19.06
CA ALA A 59 7.61 -9.38 19.07
C ALA A 59 7.87 -10.46 18.00
N ARG A 60 6.83 -11.13 17.52
CA ARG A 60 6.93 -12.13 16.43
C ARG A 60 7.29 -11.46 15.11
N ILE A 61 6.66 -10.31 14.82
CA ILE A 61 6.85 -9.55 13.57
C ILE A 61 8.13 -8.73 13.67
N PHE A 62 8.25 -7.91 14.71
CA PHE A 62 9.31 -6.89 14.77
C PHE A 62 10.58 -7.37 15.47
N GLY A 63 10.55 -8.51 16.18
CA GLY A 63 11.70 -9.05 16.91
C GLY A 63 11.62 -8.89 18.44
N PRO A 64 12.61 -9.43 19.17
CA PRO A 64 12.58 -9.55 20.63
C PRO A 64 12.79 -8.21 21.35
N ILE A 65 12.21 -8.06 22.54
CA ILE A 65 12.35 -6.83 23.37
C ILE A 65 13.71 -6.78 24.05
N LYS A 66 14.24 -7.94 24.42
CA LYS A 66 15.52 -8.10 25.10
C LYS A 66 16.47 -8.91 24.23
N ASP A 67 17.74 -8.57 24.30
CA ASP A 67 18.77 -9.25 23.51
C ASP A 67 18.85 -10.73 23.85
N TYR A 68 18.81 -11.57 22.82
CA TYR A 68 18.92 -13.03 22.94
C TYR A 68 17.92 -13.66 23.93
N GLU A 69 16.72 -13.08 24.04
CA GLU A 69 15.64 -13.60 24.88
C GLU A 69 14.30 -13.54 24.14
N CYS A 70 13.60 -14.68 24.09
CA CYS A 70 12.25 -14.73 23.52
C CYS A 70 11.21 -14.14 24.49
N LEU A 71 10.04 -13.71 23.98
CA LEU A 71 9.01 -13.01 24.77
C LEU A 71 8.48 -13.82 25.98
N CYS A 72 8.36 -15.15 25.85
CA CYS A 72 7.90 -16.01 26.94
C CYS A 72 9.01 -16.40 27.93
N GLY A 73 10.28 -16.13 27.62
CA GLY A 73 11.42 -16.50 28.45
C GLY A 73 11.82 -17.99 28.41
N LYS A 74 11.23 -18.82 27.54
CA LYS A 74 11.63 -20.24 27.35
C LYS A 74 13.10 -20.35 26.90
N TYR A 75 13.46 -19.58 25.87
CA TYR A 75 14.82 -19.48 25.35
C TYR A 75 15.44 -18.16 25.80
N LYS A 76 16.58 -18.25 26.49
CA LYS A 76 17.36 -17.14 27.02
C LYS A 76 18.86 -17.38 26.79
N ARG A 77 19.61 -16.30 26.61
CA ARG A 77 21.07 -16.26 26.38
C ARG A 77 21.44 -16.56 24.92
N MET A 78 22.65 -16.14 24.56
CA MET A 78 23.19 -16.17 23.21
C MET A 78 23.26 -17.59 22.58
N LYS A 79 23.29 -18.65 23.39
CA LYS A 79 23.33 -20.04 22.92
C LYS A 79 22.12 -20.45 22.06
N TYR A 80 20.99 -19.77 22.19
CA TYR A 80 19.78 -20.02 21.39
C TYR A 80 19.62 -19.04 20.23
N ARG A 81 20.66 -18.28 19.87
CA ARG A 81 20.60 -17.31 18.78
C ARG A 81 20.10 -17.96 17.48
N GLY A 82 19.14 -17.30 16.83
CA GLY A 82 18.53 -17.75 15.57
C GLY A 82 17.40 -18.77 15.74
N ILE A 83 17.14 -19.28 16.94
CA ILE A 83 16.02 -20.19 17.19
C ILE A 83 14.72 -19.39 17.29
N ILE A 84 13.70 -19.84 16.56
CA ILE A 84 12.33 -19.34 16.68
C ILE A 84 11.63 -20.11 17.78
N CYS A 85 11.11 -19.41 18.79
CA CYS A 85 10.45 -20.04 19.92
C CYS A 85 9.10 -20.65 19.53
N GLU A 86 8.91 -21.95 19.76
CA GLU A 86 7.64 -22.66 19.49
C GLU A 86 6.42 -22.06 20.22
N LYS A 87 6.62 -21.49 21.42
CA LYS A 87 5.52 -20.97 22.26
C LYS A 87 5.04 -19.59 21.80
N CYS A 88 5.97 -18.69 21.48
CA CYS A 88 5.63 -17.29 21.18
C CYS A 88 5.96 -16.85 19.74
N GLY A 89 6.60 -17.71 18.93
CA GLY A 89 7.02 -17.41 17.56
C GLY A 89 8.12 -16.36 17.44
N VAL A 90 8.73 -15.93 18.56
CA VAL A 90 9.76 -14.88 18.57
C VAL A 90 11.11 -15.51 18.30
N GLU A 91 11.81 -14.98 17.30
CA GLU A 91 13.19 -15.30 17.00
C GLU A 91 14.13 -14.72 18.06
N VAL A 92 15.04 -15.54 18.57
CA VAL A 92 16.05 -15.13 19.54
C VAL A 92 17.20 -14.42 18.81
N THR A 93 17.16 -13.09 18.81
CA THR A 93 18.17 -12.22 18.17
C THR A 93 18.40 -10.95 19.00
N LEU A 94 19.15 -9.99 18.47
CA LEU A 94 19.33 -8.68 19.09
C LEU A 94 18.04 -7.86 19.01
N SER A 95 17.75 -7.07 20.04
CA SER A 95 16.60 -6.17 20.08
C SER A 95 16.66 -5.08 18.99
N LYS A 96 17.87 -4.68 18.59
CA LYS A 96 18.14 -3.68 17.54
C LYS A 96 17.39 -3.95 16.23
N VAL A 97 17.09 -5.21 15.90
CA VAL A 97 16.31 -5.55 14.69
C VAL A 97 14.91 -4.91 14.69
N ARG A 98 14.37 -4.53 15.85
CA ARG A 98 13.08 -3.82 15.99
C ARG A 98 13.10 -2.40 15.42
N ARG A 99 14.27 -1.86 15.10
CA ARG A 99 14.43 -0.62 14.34
C ARG A 99 14.37 -0.80 12.83
N ASP A 100 14.67 -2.02 12.35
CA ASP A 100 14.87 -2.30 10.94
C ASP A 100 13.71 -3.11 10.33
N ARG A 101 13.08 -4.01 11.11
CA ARG A 101 12.01 -4.89 10.61
C ARG A 101 10.71 -4.14 10.39
N MET A 102 10.18 -4.21 9.18
CA MET A 102 8.87 -3.64 8.82
C MET A 102 7.74 -4.67 8.96
N GLY A 103 6.53 -4.18 9.18
CA GLY A 103 5.29 -4.96 9.09
C GLY A 103 4.49 -4.57 7.85
N HIS A 104 3.36 -5.21 7.60
CA HIS A 104 2.38 -4.74 6.62
C HIS A 104 0.95 -4.95 7.12
N ILE A 105 0.01 -4.28 6.49
CA ILE A 105 -1.44 -4.47 6.66
C ILE A 105 -2.02 -4.76 5.28
N GLU A 106 -2.74 -5.87 5.15
CA GLU A 106 -3.50 -6.18 3.94
C GLU A 106 -4.82 -5.40 3.97
N LEU A 107 -5.02 -4.50 3.02
CA LEU A 107 -6.22 -3.66 2.94
C LEU A 107 -7.40 -4.48 2.39
N ALA A 108 -8.59 -4.24 2.93
CA ALA A 108 -9.82 -4.92 2.52
C ALA A 108 -10.31 -4.45 1.15
N SER A 109 -10.05 -3.19 0.84
CA SER A 109 -10.35 -2.54 -0.43
C SER A 109 -9.15 -1.68 -0.82
N PRO A 110 -8.82 -1.56 -2.12
CA PRO A 110 -7.71 -0.74 -2.57
C PRO A 110 -7.88 0.72 -2.14
N VAL A 111 -6.78 1.39 -1.78
CA VAL A 111 -6.79 2.79 -1.34
C VAL A 111 -5.85 3.63 -2.20
N ALA A 112 -6.36 4.68 -2.81
CA ALA A 112 -5.54 5.57 -3.62
C ALA A 112 -4.50 6.31 -2.77
N HIS A 113 -3.23 6.25 -3.18
CA HIS A 113 -2.16 6.91 -2.45
C HIS A 113 -2.26 8.44 -2.58
N ILE A 114 -2.40 9.12 -1.45
CA ILE A 114 -2.70 10.56 -1.38
C ILE A 114 -1.71 11.44 -2.15
N TRP A 115 -0.42 11.10 -2.20
CA TRP A 115 0.56 11.89 -2.95
C TRP A 115 0.38 11.82 -4.47
N PHE A 116 -0.18 10.74 -5.01
CA PHE A 116 -0.43 10.63 -6.45
C PHE A 116 -1.78 11.20 -6.86
N THR A 117 -2.72 11.33 -5.91
CA THR A 117 -4.05 11.90 -6.13
C THR A 117 -4.12 13.41 -5.87
N LYS A 118 -3.63 13.89 -4.71
CA LYS A 118 -3.79 15.28 -4.25
C LYS A 118 -2.61 16.21 -4.52
N SER A 119 -1.42 15.66 -4.85
CA SER A 119 -0.28 16.50 -5.23
C SER A 119 -0.58 17.26 -6.53
N MET A 120 0.00 18.45 -6.68
CA MET A 120 -0.18 19.29 -7.87
C MET A 120 1.09 19.29 -8.73
N PRO A 121 1.05 18.80 -9.99
CA PRO A 121 -0.08 18.16 -10.66
C PRO A 121 -0.30 16.71 -10.20
N SER A 122 -1.56 16.27 -10.19
CA SER A 122 -1.93 14.90 -9.81
C SER A 122 -1.50 13.92 -10.88
N ARG A 123 -0.77 12.88 -10.48
CA ARG A 123 -0.20 11.90 -11.40
C ARG A 123 -1.28 11.00 -11.97
N ILE A 124 -2.23 10.57 -11.13
CA ILE A 124 -3.37 9.74 -11.56
C ILE A 124 -4.27 10.55 -12.51
N ALA A 125 -4.64 11.78 -12.15
CA ALA A 125 -5.49 12.60 -13.01
C ALA A 125 -4.83 12.88 -14.36
N THR A 126 -3.52 13.19 -14.36
CA THR A 126 -2.76 13.45 -15.59
C THR A 126 -2.65 12.19 -16.46
N MET A 127 -2.45 11.01 -15.86
CA MET A 127 -2.38 9.73 -16.58
C MET A 127 -3.70 9.42 -17.30
N LEU A 128 -4.82 9.58 -16.58
CA LEU A 128 -6.18 9.29 -17.06
C LEU A 128 -6.81 10.42 -17.89
N ASP A 129 -6.09 11.53 -18.10
CA ASP A 129 -6.58 12.75 -18.75
C ASP A 129 -7.80 13.41 -18.06
N LEU A 130 -8.08 13.04 -16.81
CA LEU A 130 -9.19 13.54 -16.00
C LEU A 130 -8.87 14.87 -15.32
N THR A 131 -9.93 15.60 -14.95
CA THR A 131 -9.79 16.70 -14.00
C THR A 131 -9.67 16.18 -12.58
N LEU A 132 -9.04 16.95 -11.69
CA LEU A 132 -8.97 16.61 -10.27
C LEU A 132 -10.35 16.43 -9.62
N LYS A 133 -11.33 17.26 -10.02
CA LYS A 133 -12.70 17.16 -9.52
C LYS A 133 -13.34 15.85 -9.95
N SER A 134 -13.17 15.47 -11.21
CA SER A 134 -13.66 14.18 -11.74
C SER A 134 -13.04 12.99 -11.00
N LEU A 135 -11.72 13.03 -10.75
CA LEU A 135 -11.04 12.00 -9.99
C LEU A 135 -11.58 11.89 -8.56
N ASP A 136 -11.82 13.02 -7.89
CA ASP A 136 -12.38 13.06 -6.54
C ASP A 136 -13.81 12.50 -6.51
N LYS A 137 -14.65 12.83 -7.48
CA LYS A 137 -16.01 12.26 -7.58
C LYS A 137 -16.01 10.74 -7.63
N ILE A 138 -15.11 10.15 -8.42
CA ILE A 138 -14.97 8.69 -8.49
C ILE A 138 -14.48 8.13 -7.14
N LEU A 139 -13.45 8.75 -6.54
CA LEU A 139 -12.86 8.29 -5.27
C LEU A 139 -13.81 8.37 -4.07
N TYR A 140 -14.67 9.39 -4.03
CA TYR A 140 -15.62 9.63 -2.95
C TYR A 140 -17.00 9.02 -3.19
N PHE A 141 -17.11 8.12 -4.16
CA PHE A 141 -18.35 7.41 -4.48
C PHE A 141 -19.51 8.32 -4.92
N GLU A 142 -19.21 9.43 -5.60
CA GLU A 142 -20.23 10.34 -6.17
C GLU A 142 -20.57 10.04 -7.63
N SER A 143 -19.69 9.35 -8.36
CA SER A 143 -19.91 9.07 -9.79
C SER A 143 -19.23 7.76 -10.20
N TYR A 144 -19.90 7.02 -11.07
CA TYR A 144 -19.37 5.82 -11.69
C TYR A 144 -18.47 6.19 -12.87
N VAL A 145 -17.58 5.27 -13.24
CA VAL A 145 -16.78 5.34 -14.45
C VAL A 145 -16.91 4.05 -15.24
N VAL A 146 -17.18 4.16 -16.54
CA VAL A 146 -17.31 3.01 -17.45
C VAL A 146 -15.94 2.38 -17.64
N LEU A 147 -15.82 1.11 -17.21
CA LEU A 147 -14.63 0.28 -17.34
C LEU A 147 -14.64 -0.50 -18.65
N GLU A 148 -15.80 -1.05 -19.03
CA GLU A 148 -15.96 -1.81 -20.26
C GLU A 148 -17.28 -1.39 -20.93
N PRO A 149 -17.26 -0.67 -22.06
CA PRO A 149 -18.48 -0.17 -22.69
C PRO A 149 -19.31 -1.25 -23.42
N GLY A 150 -18.70 -2.40 -23.74
CA GLY A 150 -19.39 -3.48 -24.45
C GLY A 150 -19.96 -3.05 -25.81
N LEU A 151 -21.20 -3.45 -26.10
CA LEU A 151 -21.93 -3.09 -27.33
C LEU A 151 -22.87 -1.89 -27.13
N THR A 152 -22.70 -1.13 -26.04
CA THR A 152 -23.55 0.02 -25.72
C THR A 152 -23.07 1.31 -26.41
N ASN A 153 -23.84 2.38 -26.26
CA ASN A 153 -23.46 3.72 -26.73
C ASN A 153 -22.48 4.44 -25.77
N LEU A 154 -22.09 3.80 -24.66
CA LEU A 154 -21.19 4.37 -23.66
C LEU A 154 -19.75 4.37 -24.15
N LYS A 155 -18.95 5.31 -23.65
CA LYS A 155 -17.51 5.39 -23.96
C LYS A 155 -16.69 4.89 -22.78
N LEU A 156 -15.55 4.27 -23.08
CA LEU A 156 -14.54 3.95 -22.08
C LEU A 156 -14.14 5.21 -21.30
N ASN A 157 -14.04 5.09 -19.97
CA ASN A 157 -13.76 6.19 -19.04
C ASN A 157 -14.80 7.31 -19.00
N GLN A 158 -15.99 7.11 -19.58
CA GLN A 158 -17.12 8.02 -19.40
C GLN A 158 -17.55 7.98 -17.94
N MET A 159 -17.77 9.16 -17.35
CA MET A 159 -18.37 9.25 -16.02
C MET A 159 -19.88 9.24 -16.14
N LEU A 160 -20.53 8.55 -15.21
CA LEU A 160 -21.97 8.48 -15.07
C LEU A 160 -22.36 8.92 -13.66
N THR A 161 -23.42 9.71 -13.53
CA THR A 161 -24.08 9.90 -12.23
C THR A 161 -24.76 8.60 -11.80
N GLU A 162 -25.25 8.54 -10.56
CA GLU A 162 -26.02 7.39 -10.09
C GLU A 162 -27.29 7.18 -10.93
N GLU A 163 -28.03 8.25 -11.22
CA GLU A 163 -29.22 8.21 -12.09
C GLU A 163 -28.87 7.73 -13.50
N GLU A 164 -27.84 8.30 -14.12
CA GLU A 164 -27.40 7.89 -15.47
C GLU A 164 -26.92 6.43 -15.52
N TYR A 165 -26.31 5.94 -14.43
CA TYR A 165 -25.89 4.56 -14.33
C TYR A 165 -27.09 3.62 -14.25
N LEU A 166 -28.08 3.93 -13.41
CA LEU A 166 -29.31 3.14 -13.29
C LEU A 166 -30.11 3.13 -14.61
N ASP A 167 -30.27 4.30 -15.24
CA ASP A 167 -30.94 4.41 -16.54
C ASP A 167 -30.23 3.58 -17.62
N ALA A 168 -28.89 3.60 -17.63
CA ALA A 168 -28.10 2.78 -18.56
C ALA A 168 -28.21 1.27 -18.25
N GLN A 169 -28.30 0.88 -16.98
CA GLN A 169 -28.56 -0.51 -16.60
C GLN A 169 -29.96 -0.96 -17.04
N ASP A 170 -30.97 -0.11 -16.93
CA ASP A 170 -32.33 -0.40 -17.39
C ASP A 170 -32.43 -0.49 -18.93
N GLU A 171 -31.70 0.37 -19.65
CA GLU A 171 -31.71 0.40 -21.12
C GLU A 171 -30.93 -0.78 -21.73
N PHE A 172 -29.71 -1.03 -21.25
CA PHE A 172 -28.81 -2.00 -21.88
C PHE A 172 -28.77 -3.35 -21.15
N GLY A 173 -29.18 -3.41 -19.90
CA GLY A 173 -29.04 -4.59 -19.02
C GLY A 173 -27.70 -4.61 -18.28
N GLU A 174 -27.70 -5.21 -17.08
CA GLU A 174 -26.55 -5.22 -16.16
C GLU A 174 -25.28 -5.87 -16.73
N GLU A 175 -25.40 -6.85 -17.61
CA GLU A 175 -24.26 -7.57 -18.20
C GLU A 175 -23.72 -6.93 -19.49
N SER A 176 -24.38 -5.89 -20.01
CA SER A 176 -24.04 -5.31 -21.32
C SER A 176 -22.86 -4.34 -21.27
N PHE A 177 -22.58 -3.76 -20.11
CA PHE A 177 -21.42 -2.91 -19.86
C PHE A 177 -20.99 -3.04 -18.39
N LYS A 178 -19.75 -2.66 -18.10
CA LYS A 178 -19.22 -2.63 -16.75
C LYS A 178 -18.86 -1.20 -16.37
N ALA A 179 -19.46 -0.69 -15.31
CA ALA A 179 -18.99 0.53 -14.64
C ALA A 179 -18.52 0.21 -13.23
N GLY A 180 -17.58 0.99 -12.73
CA GLY A 180 -17.07 0.86 -11.37
C GLY A 180 -17.02 2.21 -10.68
N ILE A 181 -16.84 2.17 -9.36
CA ILE A 181 -16.72 3.36 -8.52
C ILE A 181 -15.57 3.18 -7.52
N GLY A 182 -15.10 4.28 -6.93
CA GLY A 182 -14.06 4.26 -5.90
C GLY A 182 -12.65 3.98 -6.44
N ALA A 183 -11.75 3.65 -5.52
CA ALA A 183 -10.34 3.39 -5.83
C ALA A 183 -10.13 2.08 -6.61
N GLU A 184 -11.05 1.12 -6.48
CA GLU A 184 -11.01 -0.14 -7.24
C GLU A 184 -11.19 0.10 -8.74
N ALA A 185 -12.19 0.91 -9.12
CA ALA A 185 -12.40 1.27 -10.52
C ALA A 185 -11.18 1.96 -11.13
N LEU A 186 -10.58 2.92 -10.40
CA LEU A 186 -9.36 3.59 -10.86
C LEU A 186 -8.19 2.62 -11.01
N LYS A 187 -8.07 1.64 -10.11
CA LYS A 187 -7.03 0.61 -10.19
C LYS A 187 -7.20 -0.23 -11.46
N THR A 188 -8.43 -0.65 -11.77
CA THR A 188 -8.75 -1.40 -13.00
C THR A 188 -8.35 -0.61 -14.23
N ILE A 189 -8.81 0.65 -14.34
CA ILE A 189 -8.45 1.54 -15.46
C ILE A 189 -6.94 1.67 -15.59
N LEU A 190 -6.24 1.96 -14.48
CA LEU A 190 -4.78 2.13 -14.49
C LEU A 190 -4.04 0.86 -14.91
N SER A 191 -4.57 -0.31 -14.60
CA SER A 191 -3.96 -1.61 -14.90
C SER A 191 -4.07 -2.02 -16.38
N GLU A 192 -5.07 -1.49 -17.07
CA GLU A 192 -5.36 -1.75 -18.49
C GLU A 192 -4.61 -0.81 -19.44
N ILE A 193 -3.97 0.24 -18.90
CA ILE A 193 -3.23 1.22 -19.71
C ILE A 193 -2.00 0.58 -20.31
N ASP A 194 -1.98 0.51 -21.63
CA ASP A 194 -0.79 0.25 -22.42
C ASP A 194 0.01 1.55 -22.57
N LEU A 195 1.07 1.69 -21.76
CA LEU A 195 1.90 2.89 -21.71
C LEU A 195 2.57 3.21 -23.06
N GLU A 196 2.99 2.18 -23.80
CA GLU A 196 3.68 2.38 -25.08
C GLU A 196 2.72 2.92 -26.14
N LYS A 197 1.51 2.33 -26.22
CA LYS A 197 0.47 2.81 -27.14
C LYS A 197 0.02 4.23 -26.80
N GLU A 198 -0.19 4.52 -25.52
CA GLU A 198 -0.58 5.86 -25.08
C GLU A 198 0.52 6.90 -25.30
N ALA A 199 1.80 6.53 -25.19
CA ALA A 199 2.92 7.41 -25.55
C ALA A 199 2.93 7.76 -27.04
N ILE A 200 2.71 6.78 -27.92
CA ILE A 200 2.64 7.00 -29.38
C ILE A 200 1.47 7.93 -29.72
N LYS A 201 0.27 7.62 -29.22
CA LYS A 201 -0.93 8.43 -29.41
C LYS A 201 -0.75 9.86 -28.91
N ALA A 202 -0.17 10.04 -27.72
CA ALA A 202 0.08 11.37 -27.18
C ALA A 202 1.09 12.18 -28.03
N ARG A 203 2.07 11.52 -28.68
CA ARG A 203 3.01 12.18 -29.59
C ARG A 203 2.35 12.59 -30.91
N GLU A 204 1.43 11.77 -31.43
CA GLU A 204 0.64 12.10 -32.62
C GLU A 204 -0.30 13.27 -32.35
N ASP A 205 -1.09 13.20 -31.28
CA ASP A 205 -1.97 14.28 -30.83
C ASP A 205 -1.21 15.60 -30.64
N LEU A 206 0.04 15.53 -30.15
CA LEU A 206 0.88 16.71 -29.95
C LEU A 206 1.33 17.37 -31.26
N LYS A 207 1.49 16.59 -32.34
CA LYS A 207 1.84 17.11 -33.68
C LYS A 207 0.64 17.76 -34.35
N GLU A 208 -0.55 17.19 -34.18
CA GLU A 208 -1.78 17.67 -34.81
C GLU A 208 -2.38 18.88 -34.09
N THR A 209 -2.14 19.02 -32.78
CA THR A 209 -2.79 20.08 -32.01
C THR A 209 -2.22 21.47 -32.31
N SER A 210 -3.09 22.39 -32.72
CA SER A 210 -2.77 23.83 -32.88
C SER A 210 -3.02 24.64 -31.59
N SER A 211 -3.78 24.09 -30.64
CA SER A 211 -4.13 24.76 -29.38
C SER A 211 -2.99 24.71 -28.37
N GLU A 212 -2.51 25.88 -27.93
CA GLU A 212 -1.44 25.99 -26.93
C GLU A 212 -1.82 25.33 -25.59
N MET A 213 -3.08 25.43 -25.18
CA MET A 213 -3.58 24.84 -23.94
C MET A 213 -3.56 23.31 -24.01
N ARG A 214 -4.09 22.73 -25.10
CA ARG A 214 -4.09 21.27 -25.31
C ARG A 214 -2.67 20.74 -25.44
N ARG A 215 -1.79 21.49 -26.12
CA ARG A 215 -0.36 21.18 -26.23
C ARG A 215 0.31 21.09 -24.85
N LYS A 216 0.09 22.06 -23.96
CA LYS A 216 0.63 22.05 -22.58
C LYS A 216 0.13 20.85 -21.77
N LYS A 217 -1.14 20.44 -21.93
CA LYS A 217 -1.72 19.26 -21.26
C LYS A 217 -1.05 17.97 -21.75
N LEU A 218 -0.95 17.80 -23.07
CA LEU A 218 -0.33 16.64 -23.71
C LEU A 218 1.15 16.49 -23.35
N VAL A 219 1.93 17.57 -23.33
CA VAL A 219 3.34 17.53 -22.89
C VAL A 219 3.48 17.03 -21.45
N LYS A 220 2.62 17.50 -20.54
CA LYS A 220 2.64 17.04 -19.15
C LYS A 220 2.27 15.56 -19.03
N ARG A 221 1.28 15.10 -19.80
CA ARG A 221 0.85 13.70 -19.85
C ARG A 221 1.94 12.80 -20.41
N LEU A 222 2.50 13.14 -21.56
CA LEU A 222 3.58 12.40 -22.20
C LEU A 222 4.79 12.26 -21.26
N LYS A 223 5.19 13.33 -20.58
CA LYS A 223 6.28 13.28 -19.59
C LYS A 223 6.02 12.31 -18.45
N VAL A 224 4.78 12.20 -17.98
CA VAL A 224 4.43 11.22 -16.94
C VAL A 224 4.50 9.80 -17.50
N ILE A 225 3.93 9.55 -18.69
CA ILE A 225 3.95 8.22 -19.33
C ILE A 225 5.39 7.76 -19.57
N GLU A 226 6.23 8.62 -20.16
CA GLU A 226 7.65 8.30 -20.42
C GLU A 226 8.40 7.98 -19.12
N ALA A 227 8.16 8.72 -18.04
CA ALA A 227 8.77 8.42 -16.74
C ALA A 227 8.33 7.06 -16.16
N PHE A 228 7.09 6.62 -16.41
CA PHE A 228 6.64 5.28 -16.02
C PHE A 228 7.32 4.19 -16.86
N ILE A 229 7.45 4.40 -18.18
CA ILE A 229 8.16 3.48 -19.08
C ILE A 229 9.63 3.34 -18.66
N GLU A 230 10.34 4.45 -18.46
CA GLU A 230 11.75 4.45 -18.07
C GLU A 230 11.99 3.83 -16.69
N SER A 231 11.07 4.04 -15.74
CA SER A 231 11.22 3.49 -14.39
C SER A 231 10.86 2.00 -14.30
N GLY A 232 10.13 1.47 -15.27
CA GLY A 232 9.54 0.12 -15.23
C GLY A 232 8.44 -0.04 -14.17
N ALA A 233 7.96 1.07 -13.59
CA ALA A 233 6.86 1.04 -12.63
C ALA A 233 5.53 0.87 -13.36
N ARG A 234 4.56 0.21 -12.71
CA ARG A 234 3.21 0.09 -13.25
C ARG A 234 2.28 1.18 -12.68
N PRO A 235 1.37 1.79 -13.48
CA PRO A 235 0.52 2.88 -13.01
C PRO A 235 -0.39 2.50 -11.85
N GLU A 236 -0.89 1.26 -11.81
CA GLU A 236 -1.80 0.80 -10.77
C GLU A 236 -1.14 0.67 -9.39
N TRP A 237 0.20 0.68 -9.31
CA TRP A 237 0.93 0.74 -8.02
C TRP A 237 0.73 2.06 -7.27
N MET A 238 0.13 3.08 -7.91
CA MET A 238 -0.34 4.29 -7.22
C MET A 238 -1.57 4.04 -6.33
N ILE A 239 -2.24 2.90 -6.49
CA ILE A 239 -3.33 2.43 -5.64
C ILE A 239 -2.80 1.31 -4.74
N LEU A 240 -2.93 1.48 -3.42
CA LEU A 240 -2.37 0.58 -2.42
C LEU A 240 -3.34 -0.57 -2.14
N ASP A 241 -2.86 -1.80 -2.28
CA ASP A 241 -3.49 -3.00 -1.70
C ASP A 241 -2.89 -3.35 -0.33
N VAL A 242 -1.62 -3.00 -0.16
CA VAL A 242 -0.82 -3.34 1.02
C VAL A 242 -0.21 -2.08 1.58
N LEU A 243 -0.39 -1.85 2.89
CA LEU A 243 0.19 -0.71 3.59
C LEU A 243 1.36 -1.16 4.47
N PRO A 244 2.60 -0.67 4.24
CA PRO A 244 3.71 -0.98 5.13
C PRO A 244 3.53 -0.33 6.52
N VAL A 245 3.97 -1.06 7.54
CA VAL A 245 3.98 -0.60 8.94
C VAL A 245 5.42 -0.33 9.36
N ILE A 246 5.68 0.92 9.74
CA ILE A 246 7.01 1.37 10.17
C ILE A 246 7.45 0.60 11.43
N PRO A 247 8.75 0.32 11.60
CA PRO A 247 9.29 -0.37 12.77
C PRO A 247 8.93 0.33 14.10
N PRO A 248 8.62 -0.42 15.18
CA PRO A 248 8.12 0.14 16.44
C PRO A 248 9.11 1.06 17.17
N GLU A 249 10.43 0.89 16.99
CA GLU A 249 11.41 1.80 17.60
C GLU A 249 11.38 3.22 17.00
N LEU A 250 10.88 3.38 15.77
CA LEU A 250 10.69 4.70 15.15
C LEU A 250 9.36 5.35 15.58
N ARG A 251 8.51 4.62 16.31
CA ARG A 251 7.23 5.06 16.86
C ARG A 251 7.05 4.54 18.30
N PRO A 252 7.98 4.87 19.22
CA PRO A 252 8.05 4.24 20.53
C PRO A 252 6.84 4.58 21.39
N LEU A 253 6.60 3.72 22.37
CA LEU A 253 5.65 3.94 23.45
C LEU A 253 6.46 3.96 24.75
N VAL A 254 6.63 5.15 25.31
CA VAL A 254 7.58 5.40 26.40
C VAL A 254 6.81 5.47 27.72
N PRO A 255 7.16 4.66 28.73
CA PRO A 255 6.57 4.79 30.06
C PRO A 255 7.00 6.11 30.69
N LEU A 256 6.03 6.81 31.30
CA LEU A 256 6.23 7.99 32.10
C LEU A 256 5.97 7.67 33.58
N ASP A 257 6.43 8.55 34.46
CA ASP A 257 6.15 8.46 35.89
C ASP A 257 4.64 8.44 36.17
N GLY A 258 4.23 7.62 37.14
CA GLY A 258 2.82 7.43 37.48
C GLY A 258 2.03 6.51 36.54
N GLY A 259 2.72 5.65 35.78
CA GLY A 259 2.08 4.59 34.98
C GLY A 259 1.41 5.07 33.69
N ARG A 260 1.69 6.31 33.27
CA ARG A 260 1.25 6.84 31.98
C ARG A 260 2.21 6.41 30.87
N PHE A 261 1.77 6.52 29.63
CA PHE A 261 2.60 6.27 28.46
C PHE A 261 2.52 7.45 27.50
N ALA A 262 3.68 7.92 27.04
CA ALA A 262 3.76 8.76 25.86
C ALA A 262 3.71 7.88 24.62
N THR A 263 2.82 8.21 23.68
CA THR A 263 2.69 7.51 22.40
C THR A 263 2.97 8.47 21.25
N SER A 264 3.59 7.97 20.19
CA SER A 264 3.65 8.68 18.90
C SER A 264 2.26 8.73 18.25
N ASP A 265 1.91 9.86 17.64
CA ASP A 265 0.67 10.06 16.86
C ASP A 265 0.49 9.00 15.75
N LEU A 266 1.61 8.49 15.21
CA LEU A 266 1.59 7.43 14.20
C LEU A 266 0.88 6.16 14.71
N ASN A 267 1.04 5.82 15.99
CA ASN A 267 0.39 4.63 16.55
C ASN A 267 -1.13 4.80 16.54
N ASP A 268 -1.66 5.99 16.82
CA ASP A 268 -3.10 6.23 16.80
C ASP A 268 -3.67 6.25 15.38
N LEU A 269 -2.91 6.77 14.41
CA LEU A 269 -3.25 6.65 12.99
C LEU A 269 -3.27 5.19 12.52
N TYR A 270 -2.25 4.40 12.84
CA TYR A 270 -2.22 2.97 12.51
C TYR A 270 -3.39 2.21 13.16
N ARG A 271 -3.68 2.47 14.44
CA ARG A 271 -4.84 1.88 15.13
C ARG A 271 -6.14 2.19 14.41
N ARG A 272 -6.33 3.44 13.99
CA ARG A 272 -7.53 3.86 13.25
C ARG A 272 -7.65 3.13 11.91
N VAL A 273 -6.55 3.02 11.17
CA VAL A 273 -6.51 2.30 9.89
C VAL A 273 -6.86 0.82 10.10
N ILE A 274 -6.22 0.14 11.04
CA ILE A 274 -6.48 -1.29 11.32
C ILE A 274 -7.92 -1.51 11.76
N ASN A 275 -8.45 -0.66 12.65
CA ASN A 275 -9.85 -0.76 13.10
C ASN A 275 -10.85 -0.62 11.97
N ARG A 276 -10.67 0.39 11.10
CA ARG A 276 -11.55 0.60 9.94
C ARG A 276 -11.43 -0.53 8.94
N ASN A 277 -10.21 -0.99 8.66
CA ASN A 277 -9.94 -2.10 7.75
C ASN A 277 -10.60 -3.40 8.23
N ASN A 278 -10.44 -3.75 9.52
CA ASN A 278 -11.05 -4.94 10.10
C ASN A 278 -12.58 -4.84 10.15
N ARG A 279 -13.12 -3.65 10.42
CA ARG A 279 -14.57 -3.41 10.34
C ARG A 279 -15.07 -3.63 8.91
N LEU A 280 -14.37 -3.12 7.91
CA LEU A 280 -14.73 -3.30 6.50
C LEU A 280 -14.68 -4.78 6.08
N LYS A 281 -13.61 -5.50 6.41
CA LYS A 281 -13.53 -6.96 6.17
C LYS A 281 -14.75 -7.68 6.76
N ARG A 282 -15.12 -7.34 8.00
CA ARG A 282 -16.27 -7.94 8.67
C ARG A 282 -17.61 -7.60 8.01
N LEU A 283 -17.77 -6.40 7.45
CA LEU A 283 -18.98 -6.02 6.72
C LEU A 283 -19.09 -6.79 5.40
N ILE A 284 -17.97 -6.96 4.69
CA ILE A 284 -17.89 -7.76 3.46
C ILE A 284 -18.23 -9.23 3.75
N ASP A 285 -17.65 -9.80 4.81
CA ASP A 285 -17.93 -11.19 5.22
C ASP A 285 -19.42 -11.42 5.57
N LEU A 286 -20.07 -10.39 6.14
CA LEU A 286 -21.49 -10.41 6.49
C LEU A 286 -22.41 -10.08 5.31
N ARG A 287 -21.86 -9.74 4.13
CA ARG A 287 -22.62 -9.22 2.97
C ARG A 287 -23.58 -8.11 3.38
N ALA A 288 -23.06 -7.17 4.17
CA ALA A 288 -23.81 -5.97 4.53
C ALA A 288 -24.21 -5.20 3.24
N PRO A 289 -25.37 -4.51 3.25
CA PRO A 289 -25.78 -3.69 2.11
C PRO A 289 -24.78 -2.56 1.85
N ASP A 290 -24.71 -2.14 0.58
CA ASP A 290 -23.89 -1.04 0.07
C ASP A 290 -24.38 0.33 0.57
#